data_AF-A0A9W4LPS6-F1
#
_entry.id   AF-A0A9W4LPS6-F1
#
_cell.length_a   1.000
_cell.length_b   1.000
_cell.length_c   1.000
_cell.angle_alpha   90.00
_cell.angle_beta   90.00
_cell.angle_gamma   90.00
#
_symmetry.space_group_name_H-M   'P 1'
#
loop_
_entity.id
_entity.type
_entity.pdbx_description
1 polymer ?
#
loop_
_entity_poly.entity_id
_entity_poly.type
_entity_poly.pdbx_seq_one_letter_code
_entity_poly.pdbx_strand_id
1 'polypeptide(L)'
;MAAAEFKDQICGKESINAEPDGSAELPFWKTKTLAQMDGAEWESLCDGCGRCCLVKLEDEDTGTIHFTDVACRLLDTESCRCRDYPNRQAFVHDCIRLTVEEVERLSWLPPTCAYRLVREGADLYWWHPLVSGDPHTVHMAGVSLRGRSVTSEGDLDEEDFPDRIVTWPNKVPRSARRRTPT
;
A
#
# COMPACT_ATOMS: atom_id res chain seq x y z
N MET A 1 31.44 51.92 -47.63
CA MET A 1 30.83 50.82 -46.87
C MET A 1 31.12 51.09 -45.40
N ALA A 2 30.18 51.78 -44.75
CA ALA A 2 29.37 51.27 -43.63
C ALA A 2 30.19 51.24 -42.32
N ALA A 3 30.10 52.30 -41.49
CA ALA A 3 29.12 52.49 -40.40
C ALA A 3 29.51 51.70 -39.14
N ALA A 4 29.47 52.18 -37.91
CA ALA A 4 29.17 53.47 -37.30
C ALA A 4 29.75 53.43 -35.86
N GLU A 5 30.09 54.58 -35.28
CA GLU A 5 30.27 54.76 -33.84
C GLU A 5 28.91 54.82 -33.14
N PHE A 6 28.74 54.22 -31.96
CA PHE A 6 27.96 54.83 -30.88
C PHE A 6 28.36 54.26 -29.52
N LYS A 7 28.43 55.18 -28.57
CA LYS A 7 29.04 55.06 -27.24
C LYS A 7 27.95 54.97 -26.18
N ASP A 8 28.39 54.50 -25.01
CA ASP A 8 27.86 54.75 -23.67
C ASP A 8 26.71 53.89 -23.10
N GLN A 9 27.11 53.13 -22.06
CA GLN A 9 26.61 53.21 -20.68
C GLN A 9 25.18 52.72 -20.38
N ILE A 10 25.06 51.71 -19.51
CA ILE A 10 24.48 51.81 -18.15
C ILE A 10 24.47 50.43 -17.45
N CYS A 11 24.80 50.50 -16.16
CA CYS A 11 24.68 49.49 -15.10
C CYS A 11 23.27 48.91 -14.95
N GLY A 12 23.16 47.58 -14.83
CA GLY A 12 21.93 46.91 -14.44
C GLY A 12 22.23 45.54 -13.83
N LYS A 13 22.13 45.47 -12.50
CA LYS A 13 22.18 44.23 -11.71
C LYS A 13 20.97 43.39 -12.07
N GLU A 14 21.16 42.12 -12.40
CA GLU A 14 20.14 41.10 -12.17
C GLU A 14 20.84 39.77 -11.88
N SER A 15 21.30 39.68 -10.63
CA SER A 15 21.55 38.40 -9.97
C SER A 15 20.24 37.64 -9.91
N ILE A 16 20.05 36.69 -10.83
CA ILE A 16 18.99 35.69 -10.76
C ILE A 16 19.28 34.71 -9.61
N ASN A 17 18.98 35.14 -8.39
CA ASN A 17 18.76 34.19 -7.30
C ASN A 17 17.42 33.52 -7.58
N ALA A 18 17.46 32.34 -8.20
CA ALA A 18 16.34 31.42 -8.19
C ALA A 18 16.23 30.82 -6.78
N GLU A 19 15.44 31.48 -5.93
CA GLU A 19 14.99 30.91 -4.66
C GLU A 19 14.09 29.70 -5.00
N PRO A 20 14.31 28.50 -4.42
CA PRO A 20 13.41 27.38 -4.65
C PRO A 20 12.10 27.65 -3.92
N ASP A 21 11.01 27.75 -4.67
CA ASP A 21 9.64 27.85 -4.14
C ASP A 21 9.36 26.63 -3.23
N GLY A 22 9.35 26.90 -1.93
CA GLY A 22 9.28 25.93 -0.84
C GLY A 22 7.86 25.57 -0.43
N SER A 23 6.91 25.49 -1.36
CA SER A 23 5.60 24.91 -1.11
C SER A 23 5.50 23.52 -1.73
N ALA A 24 6.20 22.54 -1.13
CA ALA A 24 6.02 21.15 -1.52
C ALA A 24 4.56 20.76 -1.24
N GLU A 25 3.76 20.63 -2.30
CA GLU A 25 2.38 20.17 -2.19
C GLU A 25 2.34 18.83 -1.46
N LEU A 26 1.43 18.72 -0.49
CA LEU A 26 1.25 17.47 0.22
C LEU A 26 0.74 16.39 -0.74
N PRO A 27 1.22 15.15 -0.60
CA PRO A 27 0.75 14.05 -1.43
C PRO A 27 -0.75 13.77 -1.24
N PHE A 28 -1.39 13.22 -2.27
CA PHE A 28 -2.85 13.05 -2.32
C PHE A 28 -3.41 12.24 -1.13
N TRP A 29 -2.69 11.23 -0.63
CA TRP A 29 -3.15 10.40 0.50
C TRP A 29 -3.17 11.15 1.84
N LYS A 30 -2.59 12.36 1.90
CA LYS A 30 -2.66 13.26 3.06
C LYS A 30 -3.74 14.34 2.91
N THR A 31 -4.21 14.59 1.70
CA THR A 31 -5.11 15.72 1.39
C THR A 31 -6.50 15.27 0.95
N LYS A 32 -6.64 14.06 0.41
CA LYS A 32 -7.89 13.46 -0.03
C LYS A 32 -8.38 12.39 0.94
N THR A 33 -9.69 12.35 1.15
CA THR A 33 -10.36 11.17 1.73
C THR A 33 -10.40 10.04 0.70
N LEU A 34 -10.62 8.80 1.17
CA LEU A 34 -10.80 7.64 0.29
C LEU A 34 -11.87 7.85 -0.80
N ALA A 35 -12.99 8.50 -0.47
CA ALA A 35 -14.07 8.79 -1.41
C ALA A 35 -13.73 9.86 -2.46
N GLN A 36 -12.67 10.64 -2.24
CA GLN A 36 -12.21 11.68 -3.18
C GLN A 36 -11.16 11.17 -4.17
N MET A 37 -10.66 9.94 -3.98
CA MET A 37 -9.63 9.36 -4.83
C MET A 37 -10.22 8.87 -6.14
N ASP A 38 -9.50 9.11 -7.24
CA ASP A 38 -9.82 8.43 -8.50
C ASP A 38 -9.36 6.96 -8.47
N GLY A 39 -9.68 6.19 -9.52
CA GLY A 39 -9.32 4.78 -9.59
C GLY A 39 -7.81 4.52 -9.58
N ALA A 40 -6.99 5.40 -10.15
CA ALA A 40 -5.55 5.23 -10.18
C ALA A 40 -4.93 5.50 -8.81
N GLU A 41 -5.37 6.59 -8.15
CA GLU A 41 -5.01 6.91 -6.77
C GLU A 41 -5.43 5.77 -5.82
N TRP A 42 -6.66 5.28 -5.96
CA TRP A 42 -7.19 4.16 -5.17
C TRP A 42 -6.35 2.88 -5.30
N GLU A 43 -6.07 2.43 -6.53
CA GLU A 43 -5.28 1.22 -6.75
C GLU A 43 -3.82 1.41 -6.30
N SER A 44 -3.28 2.63 -6.39
CA SER A 44 -1.91 2.94 -5.95
C SER A 44 -1.69 2.84 -4.43
N LEU A 45 -2.77 2.87 -3.62
CA LEU A 45 -2.69 2.59 -2.19
C LEU A 45 -2.34 1.12 -1.89
N CYS A 46 -2.58 0.18 -2.82
CA CYS A 46 -2.26 -1.22 -2.58
C CYS A 46 -0.74 -1.46 -2.59
N ASP A 47 -0.15 -1.57 -1.40
CA ASP A 47 1.28 -1.85 -1.21
C ASP A 47 1.75 -3.21 -1.78
N GLY A 48 0.85 -4.14 -2.06
CA GLY A 48 1.21 -5.47 -2.55
C GLY A 48 1.78 -6.38 -1.48
N CYS A 49 1.40 -6.20 -0.22
CA CYS A 49 1.84 -7.08 0.85
C CYS A 49 1.21 -8.48 0.78
N GLY A 50 0.09 -8.66 0.08
CA GLY A 50 -0.61 -9.94 -0.08
C GLY A 50 -1.44 -10.40 1.13
N ARG A 51 -1.43 -9.68 2.26
CA ARG A 51 -2.18 -10.08 3.48
C ARG A 51 -3.70 -10.14 3.29
N CYS A 52 -4.24 -9.34 2.36
CA CYS A 52 -5.65 -9.44 1.98
C CYS A 52 -6.00 -10.76 1.28
N CYS A 53 -5.01 -11.51 0.78
CA CYS A 53 -5.20 -12.82 0.14
C CYS A 53 -5.08 -14.01 1.11
N LEU A 54 -4.84 -13.80 2.40
CA LEU A 54 -4.98 -14.88 3.38
C LEU A 54 -6.45 -15.23 3.59
N VAL A 55 -6.78 -16.48 3.86
CA VAL A 55 -8.13 -16.85 4.30
C VAL A 55 -8.39 -16.25 5.68
N LYS A 56 -9.63 -15.83 5.91
CA LYS A 56 -10.10 -15.35 7.20
C LYS A 56 -11.21 -16.26 7.69
N LEU A 57 -11.20 -16.53 8.98
CA LEU A 57 -12.28 -17.25 9.66
C LEU A 57 -13.02 -16.26 10.56
N GLU A 58 -14.33 -16.32 10.56
CA GLU A 58 -15.18 -15.59 11.49
C GLU A 58 -15.62 -16.53 12.60
N ASP A 59 -15.43 -16.10 13.85
CA ASP A 59 -15.95 -16.80 15.02
C ASP A 59 -17.47 -16.58 15.10
N GLU A 60 -18.26 -17.66 15.09
CA GLU A 60 -19.72 -17.60 14.98
C GLU A 60 -20.42 -16.96 16.18
N ASP A 61 -19.80 -17.03 17.36
CA ASP A 61 -20.37 -16.50 18.60
C ASP A 61 -20.05 -15.01 18.80
N THR A 62 -18.87 -14.58 18.35
CA THR A 62 -18.34 -13.23 18.64
C THR A 62 -18.23 -12.32 17.43
N GLY A 63 -18.29 -12.86 16.21
CA GLY A 63 -18.00 -12.13 14.96
C GLY A 63 -16.53 -11.72 14.83
N THR A 64 -15.64 -12.30 15.64
CA THR A 64 -14.21 -11.98 15.59
C THR A 64 -13.58 -12.59 14.35
N ILE A 65 -12.81 -11.78 13.61
CA ILE A 65 -12.12 -12.24 12.41
C ILE A 65 -10.68 -12.67 12.74
N HIS A 66 -10.37 -13.91 12.40
CA HIS A 66 -9.05 -14.52 12.55
C HIS A 66 -8.36 -14.66 11.20
N PHE A 67 -7.06 -14.33 11.15
CA PHE A 67 -6.23 -14.65 10.00
C PHE A 67 -5.73 -16.08 10.08
N THR A 68 -5.57 -16.74 8.94
CA THR A 68 -4.83 -18.00 8.82
C THR A 68 -3.53 -17.80 8.03
N ASP A 69 -2.65 -18.80 8.04
CA ASP A 69 -1.54 -18.89 7.08
C ASP A 69 -1.92 -19.63 5.78
N VAL A 70 -3.22 -19.80 5.54
CA VAL A 70 -3.77 -20.32 4.28
C VAL A 70 -3.92 -19.16 3.31
N ALA A 71 -3.38 -19.30 2.11
CA ALA A 71 -3.41 -18.31 1.06
C ALA A 71 -4.42 -18.68 -0.03
N CYS A 72 -5.10 -17.68 -0.56
CA CYS A 72 -5.93 -17.78 -1.75
C CYS A 72 -5.19 -18.51 -2.89
N ARG A 73 -5.89 -19.40 -3.60
CA ARG A 73 -5.35 -20.17 -4.73
C ARG A 73 -4.78 -19.32 -5.87
N LEU A 74 -5.23 -18.07 -5.99
CA LEU A 74 -4.77 -17.12 -7.00
C LEU A 74 -3.60 -16.24 -6.54
N LEU A 75 -3.13 -16.37 -5.29
CA LEU A 75 -1.97 -15.61 -4.83
C LEU A 75 -0.69 -16.20 -5.41
N ASP A 76 0.14 -15.36 -6.02
CA ASP A 76 1.55 -15.66 -6.19
C ASP A 76 2.34 -15.22 -4.95
N THR A 77 2.88 -16.18 -4.20
CA THR A 77 3.56 -15.93 -2.91
C THR A 77 4.90 -15.23 -3.09
N GLU A 78 5.54 -15.36 -4.25
CA GLU A 78 6.76 -14.64 -4.59
C GLU A 78 6.45 -13.17 -4.86
N SER A 79 5.63 -12.83 -5.86
CA SER A 79 5.30 -11.42 -6.14
C SER A 79 4.37 -10.77 -5.11
N CYS A 80 3.68 -11.56 -4.28
CA CYS A 80 2.59 -11.13 -3.39
C CYS A 80 1.43 -10.46 -4.13
N ARG A 81 1.24 -10.79 -5.41
CA ARG A 81 0.15 -10.27 -6.25
C ARG A 81 -0.80 -11.39 -6.65
N CYS A 82 -2.04 -11.01 -6.91
CA CYS A 82 -3.03 -11.92 -7.48
C CYS A 82 -2.68 -12.20 -8.94
N ARG A 83 -2.67 -13.49 -9.32
CA ARG A 83 -2.36 -13.95 -10.68
C ARG A 83 -3.43 -13.55 -11.70
N ASP A 84 -4.66 -13.36 -11.25
CA ASP A 84 -5.78 -12.93 -12.09
C ASP A 84 -6.65 -11.92 -11.35
N TYR A 85 -6.07 -10.77 -11.01
CA TYR A 85 -6.77 -9.71 -10.27
C TYR A 85 -8.10 -9.30 -10.94
N PRO A 86 -8.18 -9.08 -12.28
CA PRO A 86 -9.43 -8.65 -12.92
C PRO A 86 -10.57 -9.68 -12.82
N ASN A 87 -10.27 -10.99 -12.90
CA ASN A 87 -11.30 -12.04 -12.94
C ASN A 87 -11.42 -12.85 -11.63
N ARG A 88 -10.71 -12.45 -10.56
CA ARG A 88 -10.60 -13.20 -9.31
C ARG A 88 -11.92 -13.71 -8.70
N GLN A 89 -12.99 -12.91 -8.77
CA GLN A 89 -14.29 -13.29 -8.20
C GLN A 89 -15.00 -14.41 -8.98
N ALA A 90 -14.58 -14.69 -10.22
CA ALA A 90 -15.06 -15.85 -10.96
C ALA A 90 -14.49 -17.18 -10.44
N PHE A 91 -13.36 -17.12 -9.71
CA PHE A 91 -12.65 -18.30 -9.20
C PHE A 91 -12.70 -18.42 -7.67
N VAL A 92 -12.78 -17.29 -6.96
CA VAL A 92 -12.75 -17.21 -5.50
C VAL A 92 -13.90 -16.31 -5.06
N HIS A 93 -15.02 -16.93 -4.68
CA HIS A 93 -16.27 -16.22 -4.39
C HIS A 93 -16.13 -15.23 -3.22
N ASP A 94 -15.37 -15.62 -2.20
CA ASP A 94 -15.16 -14.80 -1.00
C ASP A 94 -14.07 -13.73 -1.19
N CYS A 95 -13.54 -13.57 -2.41
CA CYS A 95 -12.58 -12.52 -2.70
C CYS A 95 -13.26 -11.14 -2.66
N ILE A 96 -13.01 -10.41 -1.58
CA ILE A 96 -13.56 -9.07 -1.39
C ILE A 96 -12.85 -8.06 -2.29
N ARG A 97 -13.65 -7.27 -3.01
CA ARG A 97 -13.17 -6.05 -3.67
C ARG A 97 -13.14 -4.94 -2.63
N LEU A 98 -11.96 -4.41 -2.32
CA LEU A 98 -11.84 -3.23 -1.47
C LEU A 98 -12.43 -2.03 -2.22
N THR A 99 -13.70 -1.71 -1.98
CA THR A 99 -14.31 -0.42 -2.32
C THR A 99 -14.23 0.51 -1.10
N VAL A 100 -14.61 1.78 -1.27
CA VAL A 100 -14.69 2.74 -0.15
C VAL A 100 -15.61 2.19 0.94
N GLU A 101 -16.78 1.70 0.56
CA GLU A 101 -17.80 1.16 1.46
C GLU A 101 -17.31 -0.10 2.17
N GLU A 102 -16.62 -1.01 1.47
CA GLU A 102 -16.02 -2.17 2.13
C GLU A 102 -14.96 -1.76 3.14
N VAL A 103 -14.04 -0.87 2.77
CA VAL A 103 -12.97 -0.41 3.68
C VAL A 103 -13.54 0.27 4.92
N GLU A 104 -14.69 0.94 4.85
CA GLU A 104 -15.37 1.50 6.01
C GLU A 104 -15.96 0.43 6.94
N ARG A 105 -16.42 -0.70 6.41
CA ARG A 105 -17.04 -1.79 7.19
C ARG A 105 -16.05 -2.82 7.72
N LEU A 106 -14.95 -3.08 7.01
CA LEU A 106 -14.01 -4.15 7.36
C LEU A 106 -13.24 -3.82 8.65
N SER A 107 -13.36 -4.70 9.64
CA SER A 107 -12.69 -4.60 10.94
C SER A 107 -11.28 -5.22 10.97
N TRP A 108 -10.94 -6.06 9.99
CA TRP A 108 -9.76 -6.93 10.02
C TRP A 108 -8.57 -6.45 9.18
N LEU A 109 -8.67 -5.30 8.51
CA LEU A 109 -7.56 -4.79 7.70
C LEU A 109 -6.28 -4.67 8.56
N PRO A 110 -5.13 -5.21 8.09
CA PRO A 110 -3.88 -5.15 8.84
C PRO A 110 -3.54 -3.72 9.26
N PRO A 111 -2.85 -3.52 10.41
CA PRO A 111 -2.50 -2.18 10.89
C PRO A 111 -1.53 -1.41 9.98
N THR A 112 -0.97 -2.07 8.96
CA THR A 112 -0.11 -1.44 7.94
C THR A 112 -0.82 -1.23 6.60
N CYS A 113 -2.08 -1.65 6.46
CA CYS A 113 -2.82 -1.52 5.20
C CYS A 113 -3.06 -0.04 4.89
N ALA A 114 -2.64 0.42 3.70
CA ALA A 114 -2.75 1.83 3.32
C ALA A 114 -4.19 2.34 3.34
N TYR A 115 -5.15 1.55 2.86
CA TYR A 115 -6.59 1.90 2.90
C TYR A 115 -7.06 2.19 4.33
N ARG A 116 -6.62 1.37 5.30
CA ARG A 116 -6.91 1.58 6.72
C ARG A 116 -6.24 2.84 7.26
N LEU A 117 -4.94 3.02 6.96
CA LEU A 117 -4.17 4.17 7.44
C LEU A 117 -4.77 5.48 6.96
N VAL A 118 -5.07 5.59 5.66
CA VAL A 118 -5.66 6.81 5.07
C VAL A 118 -7.05 7.07 5.64
N ARG A 119 -7.90 6.03 5.80
CA ARG A 119 -9.20 6.16 6.47
C ARG A 119 -9.07 6.72 7.89
N GLU A 120 -8.04 6.30 8.62
CA GLU A 120 -7.76 6.72 9.99
C GLU A 120 -6.99 8.06 10.07
N GLY A 121 -6.70 8.71 8.94
CA GLY A 121 -5.92 9.94 8.87
C GLY A 121 -4.42 9.77 9.21
N ALA A 122 -3.92 8.52 9.21
CA ALA A 122 -2.53 8.20 9.45
C ALA A 122 -1.71 8.26 8.16
N ASP A 123 -0.41 8.56 8.29
CA ASP A 123 0.52 8.56 7.16
C ASP A 123 0.93 7.13 6.77
N LEU A 124 1.38 6.99 5.52
CA LEU A 124 1.94 5.75 5.00
C LEU A 124 3.34 5.52 5.58
N TYR A 125 3.70 4.25 5.77
CA TYR A 125 5.03 3.89 6.26
C TYR A 125 6.13 4.20 5.22
N TRP A 126 7.36 4.37 5.67
CA TRP A 126 8.54 4.69 4.84
C TRP A 126 8.77 3.74 3.65
N TRP A 127 8.32 2.50 3.77
CA TRP A 127 8.48 1.43 2.78
C TRP A 127 7.28 1.31 1.84
N HIS A 128 6.24 2.12 2.02
CA HIS A 128 5.11 2.10 1.10
C HIS A 128 5.57 2.61 -0.28
N PRO A 129 5.18 1.99 -1.41
CA PRO A 129 5.67 2.39 -2.74
C PRO A 129 5.44 3.86 -3.08
N LEU A 130 4.32 4.44 -2.65
CA LEU A 130 4.04 5.89 -2.78
C LEU A 130 5.00 6.80 -2.00
N VAL A 131 5.66 6.28 -0.97
CA VAL A 131 6.65 7.01 -0.14
C VAL A 131 8.07 6.70 -0.59
N SER A 132 8.38 5.44 -0.87
CA SER A 132 9.74 4.99 -1.17
C SER A 132 10.10 5.05 -2.65
N GLY A 133 9.10 5.06 -3.54
CA GLY A 133 9.29 4.88 -4.99
C GLY A 133 9.67 3.45 -5.41
N ASP A 134 9.80 2.51 -4.47
CA ASP A 134 10.30 1.16 -4.73
C ASP A 134 9.39 0.09 -4.09
N PRO A 135 8.63 -0.69 -4.89
CA PRO A 135 7.81 -1.79 -4.39
C PRO A 135 8.58 -2.85 -3.60
N HIS A 136 9.88 -3.03 -3.83
CA HIS A 136 10.69 -4.00 -3.11
C HIS A 136 10.83 -3.66 -1.62
N THR A 137 10.69 -2.38 -1.24
CA THR A 137 10.76 -1.95 0.16
C THR A 137 9.68 -2.58 1.05
N VAL A 138 8.54 -2.98 0.49
CA VAL A 138 7.47 -3.73 1.18
C VAL A 138 7.97 -5.09 1.66
N HIS A 139 8.76 -5.78 0.83
CA HIS A 139 9.38 -7.05 1.21
C HIS A 139 10.53 -6.84 2.21
N MET A 140 11.36 -5.80 2.01
CA MET A 140 12.44 -5.46 2.95
C MET A 140 11.92 -5.11 4.35
N ALA A 141 10.76 -4.46 4.43
CA ALA A 141 10.08 -4.16 5.68
C ALA A 141 9.48 -5.40 6.38
N GLY A 142 9.47 -6.57 5.72
CA GLY A 142 8.97 -7.83 6.27
C GLY A 142 7.45 -7.85 6.47
N VAL A 143 6.74 -6.92 5.82
CA VAL A 143 5.28 -6.83 5.91
C VAL A 143 4.57 -7.77 4.93
N SER A 144 5.19 -8.07 3.78
CA SER A 144 4.59 -8.92 2.77
C SER A 144 4.52 -10.41 3.15
N LEU A 145 3.77 -11.18 2.38
CA LEU A 145 3.75 -12.65 2.43
C LEU A 145 5.01 -13.31 1.88
N ARG A 146 5.85 -12.59 1.10
CA ARG A 146 7.08 -13.15 0.52
C ARG A 146 7.95 -13.78 1.60
N GLY A 147 8.37 -15.02 1.38
CA GLY A 147 9.19 -15.80 2.31
C GLY A 147 8.47 -16.27 3.58
N ARG A 148 7.14 -16.09 3.69
CA ARG A 148 6.33 -16.71 4.74
C ARG A 148 5.96 -18.13 4.33
N SER A 149 5.96 -19.05 5.29
CA SER A 149 5.37 -20.37 5.13
C SER A 149 3.85 -20.22 5.12
N VAL A 150 3.26 -20.24 3.93
CA VAL A 150 1.81 -20.24 3.70
C VAL A 150 1.45 -21.41 2.80
N THR A 151 0.25 -21.97 2.99
CA THR A 151 -0.26 -23.09 2.19
C THR A 151 -1.39 -22.61 1.31
N SER A 152 -1.54 -23.12 0.08
CA SER A 152 -2.70 -22.76 -0.74
C SER A 152 -3.98 -23.36 -0.17
N GLU A 153 -5.08 -22.61 -0.22
CA GLU A 153 -6.41 -23.09 0.16
C GLU A 153 -6.87 -24.32 -0.64
N GLY A 154 -6.34 -24.52 -1.85
CA GLY A 154 -6.67 -25.70 -2.67
C GLY A 154 -5.95 -26.98 -2.25
N ASP A 155 -4.96 -26.88 -1.35
CA ASP A 155 -4.13 -28.00 -0.89
C ASP A 155 -4.53 -28.49 0.52
N LEU A 156 -5.60 -27.94 1.11
CA LEU A 156 -6.08 -28.24 2.45
C LEU A 156 -7.61 -28.39 2.43
N ASP A 157 -8.13 -29.25 3.31
CA ASP A 157 -9.55 -29.31 3.57
C ASP A 157 -9.96 -28.13 4.47
N GLU A 158 -11.15 -27.56 4.24
CA GLU A 158 -11.63 -26.39 5.01
C GLU A 158 -11.75 -26.68 6.51
N GLU A 159 -11.99 -27.94 6.87
CA GLU A 159 -12.02 -28.43 8.26
C GLU A 159 -10.67 -28.23 8.99
N ASP A 160 -9.56 -28.16 8.25
CA ASP A 160 -8.22 -27.95 8.81
C ASP A 160 -7.88 -26.45 9.00
N PHE A 161 -8.66 -25.52 8.42
CA PHE A 161 -8.34 -24.09 8.46
C PHE A 161 -8.25 -23.51 9.90
N PRO A 162 -9.07 -23.92 10.88
CA PRO A 162 -8.95 -23.45 12.26
C PRO A 162 -7.57 -23.72 12.89
N ASP A 163 -6.92 -24.82 12.55
CA ASP A 163 -5.58 -25.17 13.03
C ASP A 163 -4.47 -24.31 12.41
N ARG A 164 -4.82 -23.51 11.39
CA ARG A 164 -3.91 -22.63 10.64
C ARG A 164 -4.00 -21.17 11.10
N ILE A 165 -4.72 -20.86 12.17
CA ILE A 165 -4.89 -19.50 12.68
C ILE A 165 -3.55 -18.90 13.14
N VAL A 166 -3.26 -17.68 12.69
CA VAL A 166 -2.03 -16.94 12.98
C VAL A 166 -2.27 -15.48 13.36
N THR A 167 -1.38 -14.92 14.18
CA THR A 167 -1.54 -13.54 14.71
C THR A 167 -0.61 -12.50 14.10
N TRP A 168 0.38 -12.92 13.30
CA TRP A 168 1.39 -12.01 12.74
C TRP A 168 0.83 -11.00 11.71
N PRO A 169 -0.26 -11.23 10.96
CA PRO A 169 -0.81 -10.20 10.06
C PRO A 169 -1.32 -8.98 10.81
N ASN A 170 -1.75 -9.15 12.07
CA ASN A 170 -2.18 -8.09 12.97
C ASN A 170 -1.02 -7.34 13.65
N LYS A 171 0.22 -7.68 13.33
CA LYS A 171 1.42 -7.08 13.94
C LYS A 171 2.22 -6.31 12.89
N VAL A 172 2.69 -5.12 13.29
CA VAL A 172 3.67 -4.34 12.51
C VAL A 172 5.07 -4.90 12.81
N PRO A 173 5.80 -5.45 11.81
CA PRO A 173 7.18 -5.94 11.97
C PRO A 173 8.12 -4.86 12.52
N ARG A 174 9.21 -5.26 13.19
CA ARG A 174 10.17 -4.31 13.77
C ARG A 174 10.83 -3.43 12.70
N SER A 175 11.26 -4.02 11.59
CA SER A 175 11.86 -3.31 10.44
C SER A 175 10.89 -2.33 9.78
N ALA A 176 9.59 -2.59 9.83
CA ALA A 176 8.58 -1.72 9.25
C ALA A 176 8.36 -0.42 10.06
N ARG A 177 8.70 -0.38 11.35
CA ARG A 177 8.32 0.73 12.25
C ARG A 177 9.15 2.00 12.09
N ARG A 178 10.39 1.95 11.62
CA ARG A 178 11.26 3.13 11.47
C ARG A 178 12.24 2.97 10.31
N ARG A 179 12.21 3.88 9.34
CA ARG A 179 13.45 4.43 8.76
C ARG A 179 13.66 5.75 9.49
N THR A 180 14.52 5.77 10.50
CA THR A 180 15.13 7.03 10.91
C THR A 180 15.97 7.50 9.73
N PRO A 181 15.93 8.78 9.32
CA PRO A 181 16.96 9.32 8.44
C PRO A 181 18.30 9.10 9.13
N THR A 182 19.24 8.44 8.46
CA THR A 182 20.66 8.55 8.80
C THR A 182 21.18 9.87 8.25
#